data_AF-A0A0F5PG84-F1
#
_entry.id   AF-A0A0F5PG84-F1
#
_cell.length_a   1.000
_cell.length_b   1.000
_cell.length_c   1.000
_cell.angle_alpha   90.00
_cell.angle_beta   90.00
_cell.angle_gamma   90.00
#
_symmetry.space_group_name_H-M   'P 1'
#
loop_
_entity.id
_entity.type
_entity.pdbx_description
1 polymer ?
#
loop_
_entity_poly.entity_id
_entity_poly.type
_entity_poly.pdbx_seq_one_letter_code
_entity_poly.pdbx_strand_id
1 'polypeptide(L)'
;MVAGSANDTSAVYRCEKHVGRLPCVISGCGRTFSMKDGDTYHHAVMCGRHWRLGPKRLRHRDRALRRLAKKRGWTDRIAWLHHRNWESVRRAVEEGGRIDMTEINAIFGWE
;
A
#
# COMPACT_ATOMS: atom_id res chain seq x y z
N MET A 1 30.33 1.34 -35.12
CA MET A 1 29.40 0.42 -34.44
C MET A 1 29.99 0.12 -33.07
N VAL A 2 29.42 0.67 -32.01
CA VAL A 2 29.86 0.38 -30.63
C VAL A 2 28.66 -0.23 -29.92
N ALA A 3 28.86 -1.42 -29.39
CA ALA A 3 27.87 -2.28 -28.76
C ALA A 3 27.29 -1.63 -27.49
N GLY A 4 26.06 -2.05 -27.16
CA GLY A 4 25.18 -1.39 -26.21
C GLY A 4 25.63 -1.38 -24.75
N SER A 5 25.17 -0.36 -24.04
CA SER A 5 25.06 -0.38 -22.59
C SER A 5 23.59 -0.56 -22.24
N ALA A 6 23.26 -1.76 -21.74
CA ALA A 6 22.02 -2.00 -21.04
C ALA A 6 21.93 -1.02 -19.87
N ASN A 7 20.81 -0.30 -19.76
CA ASN A 7 20.45 0.46 -18.57
C ASN A 7 20.59 -0.46 -17.35
N ASP A 8 21.56 -0.18 -16.49
CA ASP A 8 21.72 -0.84 -15.21
C ASP A 8 20.57 -0.40 -14.30
N THR A 9 19.44 -1.08 -14.42
CA THR A 9 18.35 -1.03 -13.45
C THR A 9 18.70 -1.89 -12.24
N SER A 10 19.86 -1.64 -11.62
CA SER A 10 20.17 -2.16 -10.29
C SER A 10 19.25 -1.46 -9.30
N ALA A 11 18.00 -1.94 -9.21
CA ALA A 11 17.13 -1.61 -8.12
C ALA A 11 17.90 -1.84 -6.80
N VAL A 12 17.81 -0.85 -5.92
CA VAL A 12 18.65 -0.70 -4.74
C VAL A 12 18.34 -1.82 -3.74
N TYR A 13 18.95 -2.99 -3.90
CA TYR A 13 18.83 -4.10 -2.96
C TYR A 13 20.04 -4.10 -2.01
N ARG A 14 19.78 -4.00 -0.70
CA ARG A 14 20.84 -3.96 0.34
C ARG A 14 21.56 -5.31 0.51
N CYS A 15 20.95 -6.42 0.12
CA CYS A 15 21.58 -7.75 0.05
C CYS A 15 20.75 -8.74 -0.77
N GLU A 16 21.38 -9.82 -1.23
CA GLU A 16 20.78 -10.89 -2.05
C GLU A 16 19.51 -11.50 -1.42
N LYS A 17 19.44 -11.58 -0.09
CA LYS A 17 18.26 -12.09 0.63
C LYS A 17 17.00 -11.23 0.47
N HIS A 18 17.14 -9.99 0.02
CA HIS A 18 16.03 -9.06 -0.20
C HIS A 18 15.68 -8.87 -1.68
N VAL A 19 16.44 -9.50 -2.59
CA VAL A 19 16.12 -9.50 -4.02
C VAL A 19 14.78 -10.22 -4.21
N GLY A 20 13.86 -9.59 -4.94
CA GLY A 20 12.52 -10.15 -5.17
C GLY A 20 11.57 -10.13 -3.96
N ARG A 21 11.91 -9.37 -2.90
CA ARG A 21 11.03 -9.20 -1.73
C ARG A 21 10.39 -7.81 -1.69
N LEU A 22 9.15 -7.76 -1.22
CA LEU A 22 8.40 -6.52 -0.99
C LEU A 22 8.66 -6.01 0.44
N PRO A 23 9.28 -4.84 0.65
CA PRO A 23 9.42 -4.23 1.97
C PRO A 23 8.08 -3.80 2.58
N CYS A 24 8.09 -3.56 3.89
CA CYS A 24 7.00 -2.86 4.54
C CYS A 24 7.03 -1.37 4.14
N VAL A 25 5.88 -0.80 3.81
CA VAL A 25 5.79 0.62 3.38
C VAL A 25 6.08 1.63 4.51
N ILE A 26 5.96 1.23 5.78
CA ILE A 26 6.19 2.14 6.92
C ILE A 26 7.68 2.29 7.14
N SER A 27 8.16 3.54 7.14
CA SER A 27 9.56 3.87 7.38
C SER A 27 10.08 3.26 8.68
N GLY A 28 11.28 2.70 8.65
CA GLY A 28 11.88 1.97 9.77
C GLY A 28 11.35 0.55 10.02
N CYS A 29 10.31 0.11 9.30
CA CYS A 29 9.82 -1.27 9.40
C CYS A 29 10.67 -2.22 8.54
N GLY A 30 11.69 -2.85 9.12
CA GLY A 30 12.56 -3.82 8.43
C GLY A 30 11.92 -5.15 8.00
N ARG A 31 10.58 -5.25 7.93
CA ARG A 31 9.88 -6.48 7.50
C ARG A 31 9.81 -6.54 5.98
N THR A 32 10.03 -7.72 5.42
CA THR A 32 9.96 -7.98 3.97
C THR A 32 9.14 -9.23 3.68
N PHE A 33 8.48 -9.26 2.52
CA PHE A 33 7.53 -10.30 2.11
C PHE A 33 7.92 -10.88 0.75
N SER A 34 7.57 -12.14 0.50
CA SER A 34 7.77 -12.72 -0.83
C SER A 34 6.79 -12.09 -1.83
N MET A 35 7.28 -11.72 -3.01
CA MET A 35 6.44 -11.26 -4.12
C MET A 35 5.61 -12.45 -4.64
N LYS A 36 4.33 -12.22 -4.93
CA LYS A 36 3.45 -13.22 -5.56
C LYS A 36 3.17 -12.81 -7.00
N ASP A 37 2.94 -13.81 -7.85
CA ASP A 37 2.54 -13.59 -9.24
C ASP A 37 1.25 -12.75 -9.29
N GLY A 38 1.30 -11.62 -9.98
CA GLY A 38 0.18 -10.68 -10.10
C GLY A 38 0.16 -9.51 -9.11
N ASP A 39 1.16 -9.39 -8.22
CA ASP A 39 1.32 -8.19 -7.37
C ASP A 39 1.63 -6.97 -8.26
N THR A 40 0.62 -6.12 -8.48
CA THR A 40 0.68 -4.96 -9.39
C THR A 40 0.43 -3.62 -8.72
N TYR A 41 0.38 -3.56 -7.39
CA TYR A 41 0.22 -2.30 -6.67
C TYR A 41 1.27 -2.18 -5.57
N HIS A 42 2.35 -1.51 -5.95
CA HIS A 42 3.46 -1.01 -5.13
C HIS A 42 4.53 -2.03 -4.78
N HIS A 43 5.77 -1.62 -5.01
CA HIS A 43 6.99 -2.28 -4.58
C HIS A 43 7.11 -2.40 -3.04
N ALA A 44 6.03 -2.23 -2.28
CA ALA A 44 5.96 -2.29 -0.84
C ALA A 44 4.53 -2.64 -0.37
N VAL A 45 4.43 -3.32 0.78
CA VAL A 45 3.15 -3.71 1.40
C VAL A 45 3.08 -3.24 2.85
N MET A 46 1.90 -3.11 3.45
CA MET A 46 1.82 -2.79 4.89
C MET A 46 1.81 -4.08 5.71
N CYS A 47 2.76 -4.23 6.65
CA CYS A 47 2.78 -5.41 7.51
C CYS A 47 1.59 -5.45 8.47
N GLY A 48 1.17 -6.65 8.88
CA GLY A 48 0.01 -6.82 9.77
C GLY A 48 0.13 -6.12 11.13
N ARG A 49 1.35 -5.84 11.63
CA ARG A 49 1.55 -5.05 12.86
C ARG A 49 1.15 -3.59 12.63
N HIS A 50 1.67 -2.96 11.58
CA HIS A 50 1.35 -1.58 11.23
C HIS A 50 -0.11 -1.42 10.81
N TRP A 51 -0.66 -2.36 10.06
CA TRP A 51 -2.09 -2.38 9.76
C TRP A 51 -2.95 -2.32 11.03
N ARG A 52 -2.54 -3.03 12.11
CA ARG A 52 -3.24 -3.02 13.39
C ARG A 52 -3.05 -1.75 14.23
N LEU A 53 -2.11 -0.87 13.87
CA LEU A 53 -1.99 0.46 14.46
C LEU A 53 -2.91 1.48 13.75
N GLY A 54 -3.29 1.20 12.50
CA GLY A 54 -4.19 2.05 11.74
C GLY A 54 -5.56 2.27 12.43
N PRO A 55 -6.19 3.45 12.25
CA PRO A 55 -7.48 3.76 12.84
C PRO A 55 -8.55 2.72 12.53
N LYS A 56 -9.26 2.26 13.57
CA LYS A 56 -10.27 1.17 13.46
C LYS A 56 -11.30 1.43 12.35
N ARG A 57 -11.76 2.68 12.21
CA ARG A 57 -12.73 3.11 11.19
C ARG A 57 -12.24 2.87 9.76
N LEU A 58 -10.97 3.14 9.46
CA LEU A 58 -10.41 2.93 8.12
C LEU A 58 -10.21 1.45 7.81
N ARG A 59 -9.85 0.64 8.80
CA ARG A 59 -9.77 -0.82 8.63
C ARG A 59 -11.14 -1.46 8.40
N HIS A 60 -12.19 -0.92 9.02
CA HIS A 60 -13.56 -1.34 8.77
C HIS A 60 -14.01 -0.94 7.36
N ARG A 61 -13.67 0.27 6.91
CA ARG A 61 -13.92 0.73 5.53
C ARG A 61 -13.18 -0.13 4.51
N ASP A 62 -11.91 -0.45 4.73
CA ASP A 62 -11.15 -1.37 3.88
C ASP A 62 -11.86 -2.70 3.70
N ARG A 63 -12.28 -3.30 4.82
CA ARG A 63 -13.06 -4.55 4.81
C ARG A 63 -14.36 -4.40 4.02
N ALA A 64 -15.06 -3.28 4.14
CA ALA A 64 -16.28 -3.00 3.40
C ALA A 64 -16.01 -2.88 1.88
N LEU A 65 -14.94 -2.17 1.49
CA LEU A 65 -14.52 -2.02 0.10
C LEU A 65 -14.12 -3.35 -0.52
N ARG A 66 -13.36 -4.20 0.19
CA ARG A 66 -13.01 -5.55 -0.26
C ARG A 66 -14.24 -6.44 -0.44
N ARG A 67 -15.22 -6.35 0.46
CA ARG A 67 -16.50 -7.07 0.32
C ARG A 67 -17.28 -6.56 -0.88
N LEU A 68 -17.29 -5.25 -1.11
CA LEU A 68 -17.94 -4.65 -2.28
C LEU A 68 -17.26 -5.09 -3.58
N ALA A 69 -15.93 -5.08 -3.63
CA ALA A 69 -15.13 -5.57 -4.74
C ALA A 69 -15.40 -7.05 -5.02
N LYS A 70 -15.49 -7.89 -3.98
CA LYS A 70 -15.85 -9.31 -4.13
C LYS A 70 -17.25 -9.48 -4.75
N LYS A 71 -18.21 -8.59 -4.42
CA LYS A 71 -19.58 -8.67 -4.91
C LYS A 71 -19.75 -8.10 -6.33
N ARG A 72 -19.04 -7.02 -6.66
CA ARG A 72 -19.26 -6.23 -7.89
C ARG A 72 -18.09 -6.24 -8.86
N GLY A 73 -16.99 -6.92 -8.53
CA GLY A 73 -15.71 -6.80 -9.21
C GLY A 73 -14.91 -5.58 -8.73
N TRP A 74 -13.63 -5.57 -9.07
CA TRP A 74 -12.75 -4.40 -8.89
C TRP A 74 -12.99 -3.39 -10.00
N THR A 75 -14.00 -2.53 -9.83
CA THR A 75 -14.18 -1.36 -10.72
C THR A 75 -13.15 -0.28 -10.39
N ASP A 76 -12.86 0.61 -11.34
CA ASP A 76 -11.93 1.72 -11.15
C ASP A 76 -12.27 2.56 -9.91
N ARG A 77 -13.57 2.82 -9.70
CA ARG A 77 -14.05 3.54 -8.52
C ARG A 77 -13.73 2.79 -7.21
N ILE A 78 -13.92 1.48 -7.16
CA ILE A 78 -13.66 0.69 -5.95
C ILE A 78 -12.14 0.58 -5.71
N ALA A 79 -11.36 0.39 -6.77
CA ALA A 79 -9.90 0.37 -6.71
C ALA A 79 -9.35 1.72 -6.19
N TRP A 80 -9.85 2.83 -6.72
CA TRP A 80 -9.49 4.18 -6.27
C TRP A 80 -9.85 4.42 -4.81
N LEU A 81 -11.08 4.08 -4.39
CA LEU A 81 -11.50 4.21 -2.99
C LEU A 81 -10.66 3.35 -2.04
N HIS A 82 -10.31 2.13 -2.47
CA HIS A 82 -9.47 1.23 -1.69
C HIS A 82 -8.05 1.75 -1.58
N HIS A 83 -7.46 2.24 -2.68
CA HIS A 83 -6.12 2.85 -2.69
C HIS A 83 -6.07 4.08 -1.77
N ARG A 84 -7.03 5.00 -1.89
CA ARG A 84 -7.11 6.17 -0.99
C ARG A 84 -7.25 5.77 0.47
N ASN A 85 -8.14 4.82 0.77
CA ASN A 85 -8.31 4.35 2.14
C ASN A 85 -7.03 3.71 2.70
N TRP A 86 -6.32 2.94 1.88
CA TRP A 86 -5.04 2.33 2.25
C TRP A 86 -3.98 3.39 2.56
N GLU A 87 -3.90 4.43 1.73
CA GLU A 87 -2.95 5.53 1.90
C GLU A 87 -3.22 6.32 3.18
N SER A 88 -4.49 6.59 3.50
CA SER A 88 -4.85 7.22 4.77
C SER A 88 -4.56 6.33 5.99
N VAL A 89 -4.64 5.00 5.86
CA VAL A 89 -4.16 4.12 6.94
C VAL A 89 -2.64 4.25 7.10
N ARG A 90 -1.90 4.29 5.99
CA ARG A 90 -0.44 4.43 6.01
C ARG A 90 -0.02 5.72 6.72
N ARG A 91 -0.56 6.86 6.28
CA ARG A 91 -0.31 8.18 6.87
C ARG A 91 -0.68 8.22 8.34
N ALA A 92 -1.85 7.70 8.70
CA ALA A 92 -2.25 7.65 10.10
C ALA A 92 -1.28 6.80 10.94
N VAL A 93 -0.73 5.72 10.42
CA VAL A 93 0.27 4.92 11.17
C VAL A 93 1.56 5.72 11.37
N GLU A 94 2.01 6.46 10.36
CA GLU A 94 3.21 7.29 10.44
C GLU A 94 3.03 8.50 11.36
N GLU A 95 1.85 9.11 11.35
CA GLU A 95 1.49 10.30 12.14
C GLU A 95 0.95 9.94 13.56
N GLY A 96 1.02 8.68 13.97
CA GLY A 96 0.63 8.25 15.32
C GLY A 96 -0.88 8.20 15.58
N GLY A 97 -1.68 7.98 14.54
CA GLY A 97 -3.13 7.76 14.59
C GLY A 97 -3.97 8.98 14.23
N ARG A 98 -3.34 10.08 13.83
CA ARG A 98 -4.01 11.34 13.46
C ARG A 98 -4.45 11.32 12.00
N ILE A 99 -5.66 11.83 11.77
CA ILE A 99 -6.24 12.13 10.45
C ILE A 99 -7.19 13.30 10.67
N ASP A 100 -7.07 14.36 9.87
CA ASP A 100 -7.94 15.54 9.97
C ASP A 100 -9.30 15.36 9.26
N MET A 101 -10.21 16.31 9.46
CA MET A 101 -11.55 16.27 8.87
C MET A 101 -11.57 16.40 7.35
N THR A 102 -10.60 17.13 6.78
CA THR A 102 -10.47 17.28 5.32
C THR A 102 -10.18 15.91 4.70
N GLU A 103 -9.21 15.19 5.26
CA GLU A 103 -8.87 13.86 4.80
C GLU A 103 -10.02 12.87 5.01
N ILE A 104 -10.82 13.02 6.07
CA ILE A 104 -12.07 12.26 6.25
C ILE A 104 -13.02 12.49 5.08
N ASN A 105 -13.37 13.75 4.79
CA ASN A 105 -14.32 14.08 3.72
C ASN A 105 -13.85 13.53 2.38
N ALA A 106 -12.56 13.71 2.09
CA ALA A 106 -11.94 13.26 0.87
C ALA A 106 -11.95 11.70 0.75
N ILE A 107 -11.74 10.96 1.85
CA ILE A 107 -11.85 9.48 1.88
C ILE A 107 -13.28 9.02 1.59
N PHE A 108 -14.29 9.69 2.16
CA PHE A 108 -15.69 9.29 2.03
C PHE A 108 -16.35 9.80 0.74
N GLY A 109 -15.69 10.71 0.02
CA GLY A 109 -16.24 11.35 -1.19
C GLY A 109 -17.39 12.28 -0.83
N TRP A 110 -17.21 13.08 0.22
CA TRP A 110 -18.17 14.07 0.72
C TRP A 110 -17.78 15.51 0.35
N GLU A 111 -16.89 15.66 -0.65
CA GLU A 111 -16.51 16.95 -1.24
C GLU A 111 -17.41 17.29 -2.43
#